data_AF-A0AAI8TYD7-F1
#
_entry.id   AF-A0AAI8TYD7-F1
#
_cell.length_a   1.000
_cell.length_b   1.000
_cell.length_c   1.000
_cell.angle_alpha   90.00
_cell.angle_beta   90.00
_cell.angle_gamma   90.00
#
_symmetry.space_group_name_H-M   'P 1'
#
loop_
_entity.id
_entity.type
_entity.pdbx_description
1 polymer ?
#
loop_
_entity_poly.entity_id
_entity_poly.type
_entity_poly.pdbx_seq_one_letter_code
_entity_poly.pdbx_strand_id
1 'polypeptide(L)'
;MRGHGARIDVVIPHGETLPDPGTRKIAPTIVRDVDDRMRIAEEEVFGPVLVVRGYAALADTIDYINARPAPLVAYWFGSDGADFRHFVARTRSGGVARNDFAAHMIPSSAPFGGVGRSGMGAYHGKAGFDAFSHHRTVVGTDLPFSVTAQAARPFSGPMRVGADLALRRARRRTSARLKRFR
;
A
#
# COMPACT_ATOMS: atom_id res chain seq x y z
N MET A 1 -6.00 27.91 -4.24
CA MET A 1 -4.53 27.89 -4.40
C MET A 1 -3.93 29.27 -4.17
N ARG A 2 -4.09 30.25 -5.08
CA ARG A 2 -3.49 31.59 -4.91
C ARG A 2 -3.95 32.33 -3.65
N GLY A 3 -5.23 32.20 -3.29
CA GLY A 3 -5.79 32.77 -2.05
C GLY A 3 -5.25 32.17 -0.74
N HIS A 4 -4.44 31.11 -0.80
CA HIS A 4 -3.81 30.46 0.35
C HIS A 4 -2.28 30.52 0.30
N GLY A 5 -1.70 31.39 -0.54
CA GLY A 5 -0.24 31.63 -0.58
C GLY A 5 0.58 30.71 -1.49
N ALA A 6 -0.05 29.80 -2.25
CA ALA A 6 0.70 28.94 -3.18
C ALA A 6 1.33 29.77 -4.32
N ARG A 7 2.60 29.48 -4.62
CA ARG A 7 3.31 30.01 -5.79
C ARG A 7 3.12 29.07 -6.97
N ILE A 8 2.80 29.62 -8.14
CA ILE A 8 2.48 28.87 -9.35
C ILE A 8 3.39 29.35 -10.47
N ASP A 9 4.23 28.45 -10.98
CA ASP A 9 5.13 28.69 -12.10
C ASP A 9 4.62 27.88 -13.30
N VAL A 10 4.13 28.59 -14.33
CA VAL A 10 3.57 27.96 -15.53
C VAL A 10 4.62 28.01 -16.65
N VAL A 11 4.95 26.87 -17.23
CA VAL A 11 5.92 26.76 -18.33
C VAL A 11 5.17 26.65 -19.65
N ILE A 12 4.89 27.80 -20.27
CA ILE A 12 4.19 27.87 -21.56
C ILE A 12 5.21 27.78 -22.70
N PRO A 13 5.09 26.81 -23.64
CA PRO A 13 5.92 26.76 -24.83
C PRO A 13 5.80 28.02 -25.69
N HIS A 14 6.88 28.38 -26.39
CA HIS A 14 6.88 29.55 -27.27
C HIS A 14 5.79 29.43 -28.35
N GLY A 15 4.99 30.50 -28.51
CA GLY A 15 3.94 30.57 -29.52
C GLY A 15 2.61 29.91 -29.13
N GLU A 16 2.49 29.36 -27.92
CA GLU A 16 1.23 28.82 -27.41
C GLU A 16 0.58 29.75 -26.37
N THR A 17 -0.75 29.77 -26.36
CA THR A 17 -1.55 30.40 -25.29
C THR A 17 -2.25 29.28 -24.54
N LEU A 18 -1.81 29.01 -23.31
CA LEU A 18 -2.30 27.90 -22.48
C LEU A 18 -2.79 28.41 -21.11
N PRO A 19 -3.77 27.73 -20.47
CA PRO A 19 -4.48 26.53 -20.94
C PRO A 19 -5.51 26.82 -22.04
N ASP A 20 -5.71 25.85 -22.94
CA ASP A 20 -6.71 25.93 -24.03
C ASP A 20 -7.74 24.79 -23.90
N PRO A 21 -9.01 25.10 -23.54
CA PRO A 21 -10.09 24.13 -23.45
C PRO A 21 -10.45 23.45 -24.78
N GLY A 22 -10.29 24.15 -25.91
CA GLY A 22 -10.64 23.63 -27.24
C GLY A 22 -9.72 22.49 -27.66
N THR A 23 -8.43 22.63 -27.39
CA THR A 23 -7.43 21.58 -27.65
C THR A 23 -7.16 20.67 -26.45
N ARG A 24 -7.74 20.97 -25.28
CA ARG A 24 -7.50 20.28 -23.99
C ARG A 24 -6.03 20.29 -23.58
N LYS A 25 -5.31 21.35 -23.92
CA LYS A 25 -3.90 21.52 -23.57
C LYS A 25 -3.75 22.32 -22.28
N ILE A 26 -2.94 21.78 -21.38
CA ILE A 26 -2.55 22.44 -20.12
C ILE A 26 -1.02 22.47 -20.11
N ALA A 27 -0.45 23.64 -19.86
CA ALA A 27 1.00 23.81 -19.76
C ALA A 27 1.56 23.06 -18.53
N PRO A 28 2.78 22.48 -18.62
CA PRO A 28 3.50 22.01 -17.45
C PRO A 28 3.57 23.11 -16.38
N THR A 29 3.11 22.79 -15.18
CA THR A 29 2.95 23.76 -14.10
C THR A 29 3.61 23.24 -12.84
N ILE A 30 4.44 24.05 -12.20
CA ILE A 30 5.03 23.76 -10.90
C ILE A 30 4.29 24.58 -9.83
N VAL A 31 3.87 23.92 -8.76
CA VAL A 31 3.19 24.57 -7.62
C VAL A 31 4.01 24.37 -6.36
N ARG A 32 4.33 25.49 -5.69
CA ARG A 32 5.13 25.55 -4.46
C ARG A 32 4.30 26.16 -3.33
N ASP A 33 4.74 25.94 -2.09
CA ASP A 33 4.08 26.41 -0.86
C ASP A 33 2.60 26.01 -0.79
N VAL A 34 2.34 24.73 -1.11
CA VAL A 34 1.00 24.17 -1.01
C VAL A 34 0.65 23.91 0.45
N ASP A 35 -0.48 24.45 0.89
CA ASP A 35 -1.11 24.18 2.18
C ASP A 35 -2.00 22.93 2.08
N ASP A 36 -2.08 22.16 3.17
CA ASP A 36 -2.85 20.90 3.21
C ASP A 36 -4.37 21.08 3.05
N ARG A 37 -4.90 22.29 3.26
CA ARG A 37 -6.31 22.62 3.02
C ARG A 37 -6.62 22.87 1.54
N MET A 38 -5.61 22.89 0.68
CA MET A 38 -5.82 23.07 -0.76
C MET A 38 -6.18 21.73 -1.40
N ARG A 39 -7.19 21.71 -2.27
CA ARG A 39 -7.63 20.50 -3.00
C ARG A 39 -6.51 19.71 -3.69
N ILE A 40 -5.49 20.39 -4.23
CA ILE A 40 -4.33 19.74 -4.87
C ILE A 40 -3.44 18.94 -3.91
N ALA A 41 -3.58 19.15 -2.61
CA ALA A 41 -2.90 18.37 -1.59
C ALA A 41 -3.69 17.10 -1.18
N GLU A 42 -4.98 17.03 -1.54
CA GLU A 42 -5.91 15.96 -1.13
C GLU A 42 -6.24 15.00 -2.27
N GLU A 43 -6.31 15.51 -3.50
CA GLU A 43 -6.70 14.76 -4.69
C GLU A 43 -5.50 14.37 -5.55
N GLU A 44 -5.63 13.27 -6.28
CA GLU A 44 -4.65 12.88 -7.29
C GLU A 44 -4.72 13.83 -8.49
N VAL A 45 -3.57 14.40 -8.88
CA VAL A 45 -3.53 15.47 -9.88
C VAL A 45 -3.93 15.00 -11.28
N PHE A 46 -3.50 13.79 -11.69
CA PHE A 46 -3.78 13.19 -13.00
C PHE A 46 -3.60 14.14 -14.21
N GLY A 47 -2.65 15.08 -14.12
CA GLY A 47 -2.43 16.13 -15.11
C GLY A 47 -1.02 16.71 -15.01
N PRO A 48 -0.66 17.68 -15.87
CA PRO A 48 0.70 18.19 -16.01
C PRO A 48 1.07 19.23 -14.92
N VAL A 49 0.69 18.96 -13.67
CA VAL A 49 0.96 19.83 -12.52
C VAL A 49 1.81 19.08 -11.50
N LEU A 50 2.98 19.63 -11.16
CA LEU A 50 3.90 19.07 -10.18
C LEU A 50 3.88 19.92 -8.90
N VAL A 51 3.50 19.31 -7.78
CA VAL A 51 3.60 19.95 -6.46
C VAL A 51 4.98 19.69 -5.88
N VAL A 52 5.67 20.76 -5.51
CA VAL A 52 6.97 20.70 -4.84
C VAL A 52 6.81 21.18 -3.40
N ARG A 53 7.18 20.31 -2.46
CA ARG A 53 7.22 20.61 -1.03
C ARG A 53 8.64 20.48 -0.52
N GLY A 54 9.13 21.55 0.10
CA GLY A 54 10.37 21.50 0.86
C GLY A 54 10.18 20.74 2.17
N TYR A 55 11.25 20.12 2.65
CA TYR A 55 11.29 19.45 3.95
C TYR A 55 12.65 19.74 4.61
N ALA A 56 12.71 19.68 5.94
CA ALA A 56 13.95 19.89 6.70
C ALA A 56 14.58 18.56 7.13
N ALA A 57 13.76 17.58 7.53
CA ALA A 57 14.22 16.25 7.88
C ALA A 57 13.47 15.17 7.08
N LEU A 58 14.14 14.05 6.81
CA LEU A 58 13.54 12.91 6.13
C LEU A 58 12.35 12.32 6.91
N ALA A 59 12.41 12.37 8.24
CA ALA A 59 11.32 11.90 9.11
C ALA A 59 10.00 12.65 8.83
N ASP A 60 10.06 13.97 8.64
CA ASP A 60 8.88 14.80 8.32
C ASP A 60 8.21 14.33 7.02
N THR A 61 9.01 13.99 6.01
CA THR A 61 8.53 13.47 4.72
C THR A 61 7.88 12.09 4.87
N ILE A 62 8.47 11.22 5.68
CA ILE A 62 7.92 9.88 5.95
C ILE A 62 6.58 9.99 6.69
N ASP A 63 6.51 10.81 7.73
CA ASP A 63 5.28 11.05 8.49
C ASP A 63 4.20 11.66 7.60
N TYR A 64 4.56 12.61 6.74
CA TYR A 64 3.67 13.20 5.75
C TYR A 64 3.08 12.16 4.78
N ILE A 65 3.91 11.24 4.27
CA ILE A 65 3.46 10.15 3.38
C ILE A 65 2.54 9.19 4.13
N ASN A 66 2.91 8.80 5.36
CA ASN A 66 2.16 7.83 6.15
C ASN A 66 0.81 8.36 6.68
N ALA A 67 0.67 9.67 6.84
CA ALA A 67 -0.60 10.30 7.17
C ALA A 67 -1.65 10.20 6.05
N ARG A 68 -1.27 9.71 4.87
CA ARG A 68 -2.09 9.65 3.65
C ARG A 68 -2.31 8.20 3.18
N PRO A 69 -3.30 7.99 2.31
CA PRO A 69 -3.47 6.72 1.61
C PRO A 69 -2.17 6.23 0.96
N ALA A 70 -1.84 4.96 1.14
CA ALA A 70 -0.64 4.37 0.56
C ALA A 70 -0.64 4.48 -0.98
N PRO A 71 0.36 5.14 -1.58
CA PRO A 71 0.41 5.35 -3.02
C PRO A 71 0.73 4.05 -3.77
N LEU A 72 0.46 4.04 -5.07
CA LEU A 72 0.85 2.92 -5.93
C LEU A 72 2.39 2.82 -6.01
N VAL A 73 3.08 3.96 -6.13
CA VAL A 73 4.53 4.01 -6.28
C VAL A 73 5.09 5.14 -5.44
N ALA A 74 6.22 4.89 -4.79
CA ALA A 74 7.08 5.92 -4.22
C ALA A 74 8.40 6.02 -5.01
N TYR A 75 8.84 7.24 -5.27
CA TYR A 75 10.07 7.51 -6.03
C TYR A 75 11.13 8.11 -5.12
N TRP A 76 12.35 7.55 -5.16
CA TRP A 76 13.51 8.02 -4.41
C TRP A 76 14.61 8.47 -5.37
N PHE A 77 15.03 9.73 -5.29
CA PHE A 77 16.20 10.22 -6.02
C PHE A 77 17.33 10.48 -5.04
N GLY A 78 18.40 9.67 -5.10
CA GLY A 78 19.51 9.73 -4.16
C GLY A 78 20.38 8.47 -4.13
N SER A 79 21.27 8.37 -3.14
CA SER A 79 22.13 7.20 -2.93
C SER A 79 21.34 6.00 -2.39
N ASP A 80 21.90 4.79 -2.55
CA ASP A 80 21.40 3.57 -1.89
C ASP A 80 22.07 3.44 -0.52
N GLY A 81 21.70 4.34 0.38
CA GLY A 81 22.28 4.47 1.71
C GLY A 81 21.27 4.24 2.83
N ALA A 82 21.68 4.57 4.06
CA ALA A 82 20.86 4.43 5.26
C ALA A 82 19.50 5.15 5.12
N ASP A 83 19.49 6.33 4.53
CA ASP A 83 18.26 7.12 4.32
C ASP A 83 17.26 6.43 3.38
N PHE A 84 17.73 5.86 2.27
CA PHE A 84 16.87 5.10 1.37
C PHE A 84 16.29 3.86 2.07
N ARG A 85 17.13 3.11 2.81
CA ARG A 85 16.66 1.94 3.57
C ARG A 85 15.69 2.34 4.67
N HIS A 86 15.93 3.47 5.33
CA HIS A 86 15.04 4.04 6.33
C HIS A 86 13.69 4.44 5.74
N PHE A 87 13.68 5.09 4.57
CA PHE A 87 12.48 5.45 3.82
C PHE A 87 11.65 4.23 3.42
N VAL A 88 12.28 3.23 2.79
CA VAL A 88 11.59 1.99 2.36
C VAL A 88 11.03 1.22 3.55
N ALA A 89 11.75 1.14 4.67
CA ALA A 89 11.31 0.41 5.84
C ALA A 89 10.16 1.10 6.61
N ARG A 90 9.97 2.41 6.42
CA ARG A 90 9.00 3.22 7.18
C ARG A 90 7.88 3.81 6.34
N THR A 91 7.84 3.55 5.04
CA THR A 91 6.72 3.95 4.18
C THR A 91 6.02 2.72 3.63
N ARG A 92 4.76 2.90 3.20
CA ARG A 92 3.98 1.85 2.55
C ARG A 92 3.53 2.31 1.18
N SER A 93 3.89 1.56 0.14
CA SER A 93 3.47 1.77 -1.24
C SER A 93 3.32 0.42 -1.96
N GLY A 94 2.74 0.42 -3.15
CA GLY A 94 2.71 -0.78 -4.00
C GLY A 94 4.10 -1.17 -4.50
N GLY A 95 4.87 -0.18 -4.95
CA GLY A 95 6.28 -0.33 -5.34
C GLY A 95 7.13 0.88 -4.97
N VAL A 96 8.44 0.72 -5.08
CA VAL A 96 9.43 1.79 -4.93
C VAL A 96 10.39 1.75 -6.11
N ALA A 97 10.63 2.90 -6.75
CA ALA A 97 11.66 3.05 -7.76
C ALA A 97 12.71 4.07 -7.30
N ARG A 98 13.98 3.78 -7.60
CA ARG A 98 15.10 4.66 -7.26
C ARG A 98 15.75 5.21 -8.53
N ASN A 99 15.98 6.53 -8.54
CA ASN A 99 16.65 7.29 -9.59
C ASN A 99 16.02 7.20 -10.98
N ASP A 100 14.77 6.73 -11.07
CA ASP A 100 14.06 6.64 -12.34
C ASP A 100 12.55 6.64 -12.11
N PHE A 101 11.83 7.20 -13.08
CA PHE A 101 10.37 7.26 -13.09
C PHE A 101 9.80 6.05 -13.83
N ALA A 102 8.74 5.45 -13.31
CA ALA A 102 8.09 4.24 -13.85
C ALA A 102 8.97 2.99 -14.04
N ALA A 103 10.28 3.03 -13.76
CA ALA A 103 11.19 1.90 -14.00
C ALA A 103 10.80 0.59 -13.31
N HIS A 104 10.19 0.65 -12.11
CA HIS A 104 9.70 -0.55 -11.41
C HIS A 104 8.59 -1.31 -12.17
N MET A 105 7.97 -0.71 -13.20
CA MET A 105 6.95 -1.36 -14.04
C MET A 105 7.57 -2.21 -15.16
N ILE A 106 8.87 -2.01 -15.46
CA ILE A 106 9.54 -2.64 -16.60
C ILE A 106 9.85 -4.14 -16.34
N PRO A 107 10.36 -4.56 -15.16
CA PRO A 107 10.72 -5.95 -14.94
C PRO A 107 9.47 -6.85 -14.93
N SER A 108 9.28 -7.63 -15.99
CA SER A 108 8.11 -8.51 -16.15
C SER A 108 8.03 -9.64 -15.13
N SER A 109 9.13 -9.97 -14.45
CA SER A 109 9.17 -10.97 -13.38
C SER A 109 8.83 -10.40 -12.00
N ALA A 110 8.85 -9.08 -11.83
CA ALA A 110 8.52 -8.43 -10.57
C ALA A 110 7.00 -8.21 -10.47
N PRO A 111 6.37 -8.48 -9.31
CA PRO A 111 4.95 -8.22 -9.13
C PRO A 111 4.67 -6.71 -9.19
N PHE A 112 3.65 -6.32 -9.94
CA PHE A 112 3.13 -4.96 -9.98
C PHE A 112 1.71 -4.92 -9.43
N GLY A 113 1.48 -4.09 -8.42
CA GLY A 113 0.21 -4.01 -7.71
C GLY A 113 0.23 -2.93 -6.63
N GLY A 114 -0.96 -2.56 -6.16
CA GLY A 114 -1.16 -1.55 -5.12
C GLY A 114 -1.35 -2.15 -3.73
N VAL A 115 -1.48 -1.27 -2.73
CA VAL A 115 -1.79 -1.64 -1.35
C VAL A 115 -2.75 -0.64 -0.71
N GLY A 116 -3.82 -1.14 -0.11
CA GLY A 116 -4.84 -0.29 0.50
C GLY A 116 -5.64 0.46 -0.56
N ARG A 117 -5.60 1.79 -0.55
CA ARG A 117 -6.39 2.61 -1.49
C ARG A 117 -5.81 2.67 -2.90
N SER A 118 -4.54 2.31 -3.07
CA SER A 118 -3.94 2.16 -4.41
C SER A 118 -4.25 0.81 -5.07
N GLY A 119 -4.87 -0.13 -4.36
CA GLY A 119 -5.29 -1.42 -4.91
C GLY A 119 -5.02 -2.61 -3.97
N MET A 120 -5.30 -3.80 -4.49
CA MET A 120 -5.00 -5.08 -3.84
C MET A 120 -4.56 -6.11 -4.87
N GLY A 121 -3.79 -7.10 -4.44
CA GLY A 121 -3.20 -8.11 -5.33
C GLY A 121 -2.07 -7.53 -6.18
N ALA A 122 -1.50 -8.37 -7.03
CA ALA A 122 -0.47 -7.99 -7.97
C ALA A 122 -0.55 -8.88 -9.21
N TYR A 123 -0.04 -8.38 -10.33
CA TYR A 123 0.13 -9.13 -11.57
C TYR A 123 1.57 -8.92 -12.10
N HIS A 124 1.82 -9.25 -13.37
CA HIS A 124 3.12 -9.46 -14.02
C HIS A 124 3.74 -10.84 -13.80
N GLY A 125 4.29 -11.40 -14.87
CA GLY A 125 5.02 -12.66 -14.87
C GLY A 125 4.30 -13.78 -14.13
N LYS A 126 5.02 -14.41 -13.21
CA LYS A 126 4.47 -15.48 -12.36
C LYS A 126 3.35 -14.98 -11.46
N ALA A 127 3.46 -13.78 -10.89
CA ALA A 127 2.42 -13.22 -10.02
C ALA A 127 1.09 -13.05 -10.78
N GLY A 128 1.16 -12.65 -12.06
CA GLY A 128 -0.01 -12.60 -12.94
C GLY A 128 -0.62 -13.97 -13.20
N PHE A 129 0.21 -14.99 -13.49
CA PHE A 129 -0.28 -16.37 -13.65
C PHE A 129 -0.97 -16.87 -12.37
N ASP A 130 -0.34 -16.69 -11.20
CA ASP A 130 -0.88 -17.08 -9.91
C ASP A 130 -2.21 -16.35 -9.61
N ALA A 131 -2.30 -15.04 -9.93
CA ALA A 131 -3.50 -14.22 -9.70
C ALA A 131 -4.72 -14.70 -10.50
N PHE A 132 -4.52 -15.29 -11.68
CA PHE A 132 -5.59 -15.84 -12.53
C PHE A 132 -5.71 -17.37 -12.45
N SER A 133 -4.99 -17.98 -11.50
CA SER A 133 -5.01 -19.43 -11.30
C SER A 133 -5.71 -19.80 -9.98
N HIS A 134 -6.37 -20.94 -9.97
CA HIS A 134 -6.85 -21.55 -8.73
C HIS A 134 -5.81 -22.53 -8.19
N HIS A 135 -5.18 -22.21 -7.05
CA HIS A 135 -4.25 -23.10 -6.37
C HIS A 135 -5.00 -24.24 -5.66
N ARG A 136 -5.28 -25.32 -6.41
CA ARG A 136 -6.00 -26.50 -5.92
C ARG A 136 -5.10 -27.32 -4.98
N THR A 137 -5.49 -27.41 -3.71
CA THR A 137 -4.82 -28.27 -2.73
C THR A 137 -5.18 -29.74 -2.98
N VAL A 138 -4.17 -30.61 -3.04
CA VAL A 138 -4.34 -32.07 -3.11
C VAL A 138 -3.54 -32.67 -1.96
N VAL A 139 -4.21 -33.46 -1.12
CA VAL A 139 -3.61 -34.12 0.05
C VAL A 139 -4.02 -35.59 0.05
N GLY A 140 -3.05 -36.47 0.30
CA GLY A 140 -3.25 -37.91 0.50
C GLY A 140 -2.65 -38.35 1.83
N THR A 141 -3.15 -39.43 2.39
CA THR A 141 -2.57 -40.08 3.58
C THR A 141 -2.55 -41.59 3.37
N ASP A 142 -1.37 -42.17 3.52
CA ASP A 142 -1.16 -43.62 3.45
C ASP A 142 -1.12 -44.27 4.83
N LEU A 143 -1.48 -43.52 5.88
CA LEU A 143 -1.54 -44.06 7.23
C LEU A 143 -2.67 -45.11 7.31
N PRO A 144 -2.47 -46.20 8.07
CA PRO A 144 -3.48 -47.25 8.22
C PRO A 144 -4.70 -46.82 9.05
N PHE A 145 -4.72 -45.56 9.51
CA PHE A 145 -5.82 -44.96 10.24
C PHE A 145 -6.06 -43.54 9.72
N SER A 146 -7.32 -43.10 9.77
CA SER A 146 -7.67 -41.73 9.39
C SER A 146 -7.29 -40.75 10.49
N VAL A 147 -6.41 -39.79 10.16
CA VAL A 147 -6.02 -38.69 11.05
C VAL A 147 -7.25 -37.87 11.46
N THR A 148 -8.16 -37.62 10.54
CA THR A 148 -9.38 -36.84 10.81
C THR A 148 -10.45 -37.65 11.54
N ALA A 149 -10.45 -38.98 11.42
CA ALA A 149 -11.39 -39.83 12.16
C ALA A 149 -11.21 -39.74 13.67
N GLN A 150 -10.00 -39.44 14.16
CA GLN A 150 -9.78 -39.18 15.58
C GLN A 150 -10.54 -37.95 16.09
N ALA A 151 -10.90 -37.02 15.21
CA ALA A 151 -11.75 -35.87 15.52
C ALA A 151 -13.23 -36.09 15.14
N ALA A 152 -13.57 -37.27 14.59
CA ALA A 152 -14.94 -37.60 14.23
C ALA A 152 -15.72 -38.18 15.43
N ARG A 153 -17.05 -38.20 15.31
CA ARG A 153 -17.90 -38.83 16.32
C ARG A 153 -17.77 -40.36 16.27
N PRO A 154 -18.00 -41.06 17.40
CA PRO A 154 -18.34 -40.52 18.71
C PRO A 154 -17.13 -39.96 19.46
N PHE A 155 -17.25 -38.73 19.97
CA PHE A 155 -16.19 -38.14 20.80
C PHE A 155 -16.03 -38.97 22.07
N SER A 156 -14.84 -39.53 22.27
CA SER A 156 -14.50 -40.32 23.45
C SER A 156 -14.61 -39.48 24.73
N GLY A 157 -14.88 -40.11 25.87
CA GLY A 157 -14.97 -39.43 27.18
C GLY A 157 -13.77 -38.52 27.46
N PRO A 158 -12.52 -38.98 27.26
CA PRO A 158 -11.32 -38.15 27.41
C PRO A 158 -11.29 -36.93 26.48
N MET A 159 -11.71 -37.08 25.22
CA MET A 159 -11.78 -35.95 24.28
C MET A 159 -12.78 -34.89 24.73
N ARG A 160 -13.94 -35.29 25.26
CA ARG A 160 -14.94 -34.34 25.77
C ARG A 160 -14.42 -33.56 26.96
N VAL A 161 -13.78 -34.24 27.92
CA VAL A 161 -13.17 -33.59 29.10
C VAL A 161 -12.07 -32.62 28.67
N GLY A 162 -11.22 -33.01 27.72
CA GLY A 162 -10.18 -32.14 27.17
C GLY A 162 -10.75 -30.91 26.47
N ALA A 163 -11.77 -31.09 25.63
CA ALA A 163 -12.46 -30.00 24.94
C ALA A 163 -13.14 -29.03 25.92
N ASP A 164 -13.84 -29.54 26.94
CA ASP A 164 -14.47 -28.73 27.98
C ASP A 164 -13.46 -27.91 28.77
N LEU A 165 -12.32 -28.51 29.13
CA LEU A 165 -11.25 -27.81 29.83
C LEU A 165 -10.66 -26.69 28.95
N ALA A 166 -10.43 -26.97 27.67
CA ALA A 166 -9.93 -25.99 26.70
C ALA A 166 -10.92 -24.81 26.54
N LEU A 167 -12.22 -25.12 26.38
CA LEU A 167 -13.28 -24.11 26.27
C LEU A 167 -13.42 -23.28 27.55
N ARG A 168 -13.33 -23.90 28.74
CA ARG A 168 -13.34 -23.18 30.03
C ARG A 168 -12.14 -22.26 30.16
N ARG A 169 -10.93 -22.71 29.78
CA ARG A 169 -9.73 -21.87 29.75
C ARG A 169 -9.87 -20.70 28.77
N ALA A 170 -10.37 -20.96 27.57
CA ALA A 170 -10.62 -19.92 26.57
C ALA A 170 -11.62 -18.88 27.10
N ARG A 171 -12.77 -19.30 27.65
CA ARG A 171 -13.76 -18.40 28.27
C ARG A 171 -13.17 -17.56 29.40
N ARG A 172 -12.36 -18.15 30.28
CA ARG A 172 -11.68 -17.42 31.36
C ARG A 172 -10.72 -16.35 30.80
N ARG A 173 -9.92 -16.69 29.79
CA ARG A 173 -9.02 -15.74 29.12
C ARG A 173 -9.78 -14.60 28.43
N THR A 174 -10.85 -14.91 27.70
CA THR A 174 -11.69 -13.91 27.03
C THR A 174 -12.36 -12.99 28.06
N SER A 175 -12.90 -13.55 29.15
CA SER A 175 -13.53 -12.76 30.22
C SER A 175 -12.53 -11.86 30.94
N ALA A 176 -11.31 -12.35 31.21
CA ALA A 176 -10.24 -11.55 31.81
C ALA A 176 -9.78 -10.42 30.88
N ARG A 177 -9.72 -10.67 29.56
CA ARG A 177 -9.43 -9.62 28.56
C ARG A 177 -10.52 -8.56 28.53
N LEU A 178 -11.79 -8.95 28.47
CA LEU A 178 -12.93 -8.01 28.44
C LEU A 178 -13.01 -7.14 29.70
N LYS A 179 -12.70 -7.70 30.88
CA LYS A 179 -12.61 -6.93 32.13
C LYS A 179 -11.45 -5.93 32.19
N ARG A 180 -10.44 -6.08 31.33
CA ARG A 180 -9.28 -5.18 31.26
C ARG A 180 -9.51 -3.98 30.33
N PHE A 181 -10.59 -4.00 29.54
CA PHE A 181 -11.03 -2.92 28.65
C PHE A 181 -12.28 -2.18 29.19
N ARG A 182 -12.67 -2.45 30.43
CA ARG A 182 -13.71 -1.74 31.19
C ARG A 182 -13.03 -1.02 32.34
#